data_AF-A0A553RGQ7-F1
#
_entry.id   AF-A0A553RGQ7-F1
#
_cell.length_a   1.000
_cell.length_b   1.000
_cell.length_c   1.000
_cell.angle_alpha   90.00
_cell.angle_beta   90.00
_cell.angle_gamma   90.00
#
_symmetry.space_group_name_H-M   'P 1'
#
loop_
_entity.id
_entity.type
_entity.pdbx_description
1 polymer ?
#
loop_
_entity_poly.entity_id
_entity_poly.type
_entity_poly.pdbx_seq_one_letter_code
_entity_poly.pdbx_strand_id
1 'polypeptide(L)'
;MARATDGTCGFTCVKKEYDLEHDKDPQLFFQTLLKLKERQLSFEVSVLGETFTHVPDIFSEAKEQLVDHIQHWGFMPSKEDYLKVLCQADVVVSTAKHEFFGVAIGTFETSTLDVFCIAWINIFSHLCLVFEEFATAMGKGMLTLQSRLEAVHCGCYPLCPKALVYPEIFPEMYLYSTPEQLCKKLQEFCKRPHLARQHVVQVNLSSFSWDSLGDSFRSLLRTNS
;
A
#
# COMPACT_ATOMS: atom_id res chain seq x y z
N MET A 1 -20.53 -0.87 0.02
CA MET A 1 -20.63 0.31 0.90
C MET A 1 -20.41 1.55 0.04
N ALA A 2 -21.20 2.61 0.22
CA ALA A 2 -21.10 3.80 -0.62
C ALA A 2 -20.00 4.73 -0.11
N ARG A 3 -19.18 5.27 -1.02
CA ARG A 3 -18.22 6.35 -0.74
C ARG A 3 -18.97 7.61 -0.32
N ALA A 4 -18.33 8.47 0.49
CA ALA A 4 -18.91 9.73 0.93
C ALA A 4 -19.42 10.56 -0.28
N THR A 5 -20.67 11.01 -0.21
CA THR A 5 -21.36 11.72 -1.30
C THR A 5 -21.32 13.24 -1.16
N ASP A 6 -20.62 13.75 -0.16
CA ASP A 6 -20.55 15.17 0.21
C ASP A 6 -19.71 16.04 -0.76
N GLY A 7 -19.08 15.40 -1.76
CA GLY A 7 -18.24 16.09 -2.74
C GLY A 7 -16.80 16.32 -2.25
N THR A 8 -16.42 15.80 -1.09
CA THR A 8 -15.03 15.81 -0.61
C THR A 8 -14.30 14.58 -1.13
N CYS A 9 -13.04 14.72 -1.57
CA CYS A 9 -12.25 13.57 -2.01
C CYS A 9 -11.51 12.93 -0.83
N GLY A 10 -11.65 11.61 -0.65
CA GLY A 10 -10.97 10.84 0.38
C GLY A 10 -9.65 10.24 -0.12
N PHE A 11 -8.54 10.59 0.52
CA PHE A 11 -7.23 10.02 0.27
C PHE A 11 -6.89 8.98 1.34
N THR A 12 -6.33 7.84 0.93
CA THR A 12 -5.81 6.85 1.87
C THR A 12 -4.36 6.52 1.59
N CYS A 13 -3.59 6.36 2.65
CA CYS A 13 -2.24 5.81 2.62
C CYS A 13 -2.18 4.66 3.62
N VAL A 14 -1.74 3.50 3.15
CA VAL A 14 -1.55 2.31 4.00
C VAL A 14 -0.08 2.16 4.33
N LYS A 15 0.19 2.10 5.63
CA LYS A 15 1.45 1.79 6.27
C LYS A 15 1.37 0.35 6.80
N LYS A 16 2.39 -0.46 6.55
CA LYS A 16 2.56 -1.79 7.16
C LYS A 16 3.97 -1.85 7.78
N GLU A 17 4.08 -2.65 8.82
CA GLU A 17 5.21 -2.70 9.75
C GLU A 17 6.55 -3.15 9.13
N TYR A 18 7.62 -2.72 9.81
CA TYR A 18 9.06 -2.89 9.57
C TYR A 18 9.71 -1.85 8.65
N ASP A 19 9.87 -0.67 9.25
CA ASP A 19 10.46 0.52 8.67
C ASP A 19 11.96 0.43 8.41
N LEU A 20 12.29 0.48 7.13
CA LEU A 20 13.13 1.56 6.65
C LEU A 20 12.19 2.72 6.29
N GLU A 21 11.87 3.55 7.28
CA GLU A 21 10.90 4.65 7.24
C GLU A 21 11.20 5.70 6.14
N HIS A 22 12.44 5.73 5.69
CA HIS A 22 12.88 6.51 4.55
C HIS A 22 12.37 5.97 3.19
N ASP A 23 12.10 4.68 3.07
CA ASP A 23 11.77 4.02 1.80
C ASP A 23 10.36 4.29 1.31
N LYS A 24 9.45 4.73 2.20
CA LYS A 24 8.06 5.08 1.84
C LYS A 24 7.82 6.57 1.64
N ASP A 25 8.85 7.38 1.89
CA ASP A 25 8.83 8.85 1.79
C ASP A 25 7.58 9.51 2.40
N PRO A 26 7.31 9.30 3.70
CA PRO A 26 6.17 9.93 4.37
C PRO A 26 6.25 11.46 4.29
N GLN A 27 7.46 12.02 4.15
CA GLN A 27 7.70 13.44 3.98
C GLN A 27 7.00 13.98 2.72
N LEU A 28 7.20 13.35 1.56
CA LEU A 28 6.54 13.77 0.32
C LEU A 28 5.01 13.70 0.43
N PHE A 29 4.48 12.63 1.02
CA PHE A 29 3.04 12.45 1.17
C PHE A 29 2.43 13.59 2.01
N PHE A 30 2.95 13.79 3.22
CA PHE A 30 2.40 14.78 4.15
C PHE A 30 2.65 16.22 3.70
N GLN A 31 3.84 16.55 3.17
CA GLN A 31 4.08 17.88 2.60
C GLN A 31 3.14 18.19 1.43
N THR A 32 2.75 17.17 0.65
CA THR A 32 1.76 17.36 -0.40
C THR A 32 0.40 17.70 0.18
N LEU A 33 -0.07 17.00 1.21
CA LEU A 33 -1.35 17.27 1.86
C LEU A 33 -1.38 18.65 2.54
N LEU A 34 -0.30 19.05 3.20
CA LEU A 34 -0.15 20.38 3.78
C LEU A 34 -0.31 21.48 2.70
N LYS A 35 0.31 21.30 1.52
CA LYS A 35 0.11 22.20 0.37
C LYS A 35 -1.33 22.23 -0.14
N LEU A 36 -2.10 21.13 -0.03
CA LEU A 36 -3.53 21.13 -0.37
C LEU A 36 -4.34 21.92 0.66
N LYS A 37 -4.03 21.75 1.95
CA LYS A 37 -4.65 22.50 3.06
C LYS A 37 -4.36 24.00 2.96
N GLU A 38 -3.11 24.39 2.69
CA GLU A 38 -2.73 25.80 2.46
C GLU A 38 -3.52 26.45 1.31
N ARG A 39 -3.88 25.65 0.30
CA ARG A 39 -4.73 26.06 -0.84
C ARG A 39 -6.23 26.01 -0.53
N GLN A 40 -6.62 25.70 0.71
CA GLN A 40 -8.00 25.63 1.18
C GLN A 40 -8.86 24.65 0.39
N LEU A 41 -8.27 23.53 -0.03
CA LEU A 41 -8.99 22.47 -0.73
C LEU A 41 -9.66 21.52 0.29
N SER A 42 -10.90 21.12 -0.01
CA SER A 42 -11.60 20.10 0.77
C SER A 42 -11.08 18.71 0.40
N PHE A 43 -10.60 17.96 1.39
CA PHE A 43 -10.23 16.56 1.27
C PHE A 43 -10.28 15.90 2.64
N GLU A 44 -10.40 14.58 2.64
CA GLU A 44 -10.23 13.75 3.84
C GLU A 44 -8.99 12.86 3.67
N VAL A 45 -8.33 12.53 4.77
CA VAL A 45 -7.18 11.62 4.78
C VAL A 45 -7.36 10.51 5.81
N SER A 46 -7.13 9.29 5.35
CA SER A 46 -6.98 8.10 6.18
C SER A 46 -5.54 7.62 6.13
N VAL A 47 -4.91 7.52 7.30
CA VAL A 47 -3.55 7.01 7.47
C VAL A 47 -3.65 5.72 8.27
N LEU A 48 -3.57 4.59 7.58
CA LEU A 48 -3.76 3.27 8.18
C LEU A 48 -2.42 2.62 8.46
N GLY A 49 -2.27 1.93 9.60
CA GLY A 49 -1.08 1.13 9.91
C GLY A 49 -0.71 1.14 11.38
N GLU A 50 0.22 0.26 11.74
CA GLU A 50 0.62 0.07 13.14
C GLU A 50 1.36 1.29 13.72
N THR A 51 1.45 1.34 15.05
CA THR A 51 2.20 2.40 15.74
C THR A 51 3.65 1.93 15.93
N PHE A 52 4.61 2.70 15.42
CA PHE A 52 6.02 2.31 15.40
C PHE A 52 6.78 2.77 16.65
N THR A 53 7.93 2.16 16.89
CA THR A 53 8.85 2.51 18.00
C THR A 53 9.63 3.79 17.73
N HIS A 54 9.93 4.07 16.45
CA HIS A 54 10.52 5.31 15.97
C HIS A 54 9.56 5.83 14.91
N VAL A 55 9.08 7.07 15.04
CA VAL A 55 8.10 7.68 14.12
C VAL A 55 8.66 9.04 13.71
N PRO A 56 8.79 9.36 12.41
CA PRO A 56 9.35 10.61 11.93
C PRO A 56 8.48 11.77 12.39
N ASP A 57 9.12 12.88 12.73
CA ASP A 57 8.45 14.09 13.22
C ASP A 57 7.34 14.58 12.27
N ILE A 58 7.46 14.31 10.96
CA ILE A 58 6.43 14.69 9.99
C ILE A 58 5.06 14.04 10.27
N PHE A 59 5.00 12.90 10.95
CA PHE A 59 3.73 12.27 11.31
C PHE A 59 3.01 13.02 12.42
N SER A 60 3.72 13.39 13.50
CA SER A 60 3.14 14.17 14.60
C SER A 60 2.76 15.56 14.10
N GLU A 61 3.67 16.21 13.37
CA GLU A 61 3.42 17.50 12.72
C GLU A 61 2.19 17.44 11.80
N ALA A 62 2.12 16.47 10.90
CA ALA A 62 0.99 16.33 9.98
C ALA A 62 -0.31 15.99 10.72
N LYS A 63 -0.26 15.20 11.79
CA LYS A 63 -1.45 14.87 12.58
C LYS A 63 -2.05 16.11 13.22
N GLU A 64 -1.21 16.98 13.78
CA GLU A 64 -1.64 18.26 14.36
C GLU A 64 -2.16 19.21 13.28
N GLN A 65 -1.41 19.37 12.19
CA GLN A 65 -1.77 20.31 11.12
C GLN A 65 -2.95 19.86 10.27
N LEU A 66 -3.23 18.56 10.14
CA LEU A 66 -4.31 18.02 9.30
C LEU A 66 -5.52 17.54 10.11
N VAL A 67 -5.62 17.88 11.40
CA VAL A 67 -6.68 17.38 12.29
C VAL A 67 -8.10 17.48 11.71
N ASP A 68 -8.43 18.58 11.04
CA ASP A 68 -9.75 18.82 10.43
C ASP A 68 -10.01 18.00 9.15
N HIS A 69 -8.97 17.37 8.62
CA HIS A 69 -9.01 16.53 7.41
C HIS A 69 -8.85 15.04 7.75
N ILE A 70 -8.53 14.66 8.98
CA ILE A 70 -8.28 13.27 9.34
C ILE A 70 -9.58 12.52 9.57
N GLN A 71 -9.81 11.47 8.79
CA GLN A 71 -10.91 10.54 8.99
C GLN A 71 -10.49 9.35 9.86
N HIS A 72 -9.30 8.79 9.59
CA HIS A 72 -8.73 7.66 10.33
C HIS A 72 -7.21 7.83 10.49
N TRP A 73 -6.68 7.47 11.66
CA TRP A 73 -5.25 7.54 11.93
C TRP A 73 -4.78 6.37 12.82
N GLY A 74 -3.91 5.52 12.28
CA GLY A 74 -3.28 4.42 13.00
C GLY A 74 -3.90 3.06 12.74
N PHE A 75 -3.76 2.16 13.72
CA PHE A 75 -4.08 0.75 13.58
C PHE A 75 -5.58 0.49 13.55
N MET A 76 -6.03 -0.36 12.64
CA MET A 76 -7.42 -0.83 12.58
C MET A 76 -7.53 -2.16 13.34
N PRO A 77 -8.46 -2.28 14.32
CA PRO A 77 -8.51 -3.42 15.23
C PRO A 77 -8.94 -4.72 14.56
N SER A 78 -9.58 -4.64 13.39
CA SER A 78 -10.02 -5.79 12.62
C SER A 78 -9.73 -5.60 11.12
N LYS A 79 -9.54 -6.72 10.42
CA LYS A 79 -9.44 -6.74 8.95
C LYS A 79 -10.68 -6.14 8.30
N GLU A 80 -11.85 -6.33 8.90
CA GLU A 80 -13.10 -5.82 8.37
C GLU A 80 -13.15 -4.29 8.43
N ASP A 81 -12.68 -3.69 9.54
CA ASP A 81 -12.60 -2.23 9.67
C ASP A 81 -11.55 -1.64 8.74
N TYR A 82 -10.41 -2.30 8.59
CA TYR A 82 -9.41 -1.95 7.58
C TYR A 82 -10.02 -1.90 6.17
N LEU A 83 -10.73 -2.96 5.76
CA LEU A 83 -11.37 -3.02 4.45
C LEU A 83 -12.50 -1.99 4.28
N LYS A 84 -13.25 -1.69 5.35
CA LYS A 84 -14.26 -0.62 5.32
C LYS A 84 -13.62 0.72 5.00
N VAL A 85 -12.51 1.08 5.65
CA VAL A 85 -11.82 2.34 5.35
C VAL A 85 -11.30 2.36 3.91
N LEU A 86 -10.72 1.26 3.43
CA LEU A 86 -10.30 1.16 2.03
C LEU A 86 -11.47 1.34 1.06
N CYS A 87 -12.63 0.75 1.33
CA CYS A 87 -13.82 0.89 0.48
C CYS A 87 -14.42 2.30 0.48
N GLN A 88 -14.15 3.09 1.51
CA GLN A 88 -14.65 4.46 1.64
C GLN A 88 -13.73 5.48 0.96
N ALA A 89 -12.43 5.17 0.83
CA ALA A 89 -11.47 6.05 0.16
C ALA A 89 -11.71 6.14 -1.35
N ASP A 90 -11.31 7.27 -1.94
CA ASP A 90 -11.36 7.54 -3.38
C ASP A 90 -10.02 7.22 -4.06
N VAL A 91 -8.91 7.60 -3.41
CA VAL A 91 -7.55 7.45 -3.96
C VAL A 91 -6.66 6.77 -2.93
N VAL A 92 -5.95 5.72 -3.36
CA VAL A 92 -4.85 5.14 -2.59
C VAL A 92 -3.53 5.70 -3.12
N VAL A 93 -2.80 6.41 -2.26
CA VAL A 93 -1.58 7.13 -2.63
C VAL A 93 -0.37 6.36 -2.14
N SER A 94 0.65 6.29 -3.00
CA SER A 94 1.99 5.89 -2.58
C SER A 94 3.05 6.91 -2.98
N THR A 95 3.99 7.08 -2.06
CA THR A 95 5.22 7.87 -2.19
C THR A 95 6.48 7.01 -2.06
N ALA A 96 6.35 5.69 -2.20
CA ALA A 96 7.48 4.79 -2.02
C ALA A 96 8.66 5.09 -2.96
N LYS A 97 9.85 5.26 -2.36
CA LYS A 97 11.14 5.35 -3.05
C LYS A 97 11.74 3.98 -3.32
N HIS A 98 11.45 2.99 -2.47
CA HIS A 98 11.90 1.61 -2.64
C HIS A 98 10.79 0.59 -2.42
N GLU A 99 10.76 -0.40 -3.33
CA GLU A 99 10.03 -1.65 -3.23
C GLU A 99 10.89 -2.77 -3.75
N PHE A 100 11.23 -3.70 -2.86
CA PHE A 100 11.96 -4.90 -3.24
C PHE A 100 11.01 -5.86 -3.96
N PHE A 101 11.31 -6.17 -5.22
CA PHE A 101 10.74 -7.34 -5.89
C PHE A 101 11.35 -8.62 -5.30
N GLY A 102 10.75 -9.13 -4.23
CA GLY A 102 10.96 -10.51 -3.85
C GLY A 102 9.97 -11.38 -4.62
N VAL A 103 10.38 -11.98 -5.74
CA VAL A 103 9.71 -13.21 -6.19
C VAL A 103 10.15 -14.29 -5.21
N ALA A 104 9.46 -14.33 -4.08
CA ALA A 104 9.67 -15.24 -2.97
C ALA A 104 8.33 -15.90 -2.67
N ILE A 105 8.08 -16.99 -3.36
CA ILE A 105 6.93 -17.84 -3.10
C ILE A 105 7.21 -18.57 -1.79
N GLY A 106 6.78 -17.97 -0.69
CA GLY A 106 6.35 -18.72 0.48
C GLY A 106 4.93 -19.18 0.20
N THR A 107 4.74 -20.48 0.00
CA THR A 107 3.44 -21.12 -0.12
C THR A 107 2.56 -20.72 1.07
N PHE A 108 1.58 -19.84 0.85
CA PHE A 108 0.48 -19.61 1.76
C PHE A 108 -0.81 -20.04 1.06
N GLU A 109 -1.14 -21.32 1.18
CA GLU A 109 -2.51 -21.79 1.02
C GLU A 109 -3.35 -21.20 2.15
N THR A 110 -4.29 -20.33 1.81
CA THR A 110 -5.32 -19.88 2.75
C THR A 110 -6.40 -20.94 2.85
N SER A 111 -6.26 -21.84 3.81
CA SER A 111 -7.40 -22.38 4.52
C SER A 111 -6.94 -22.92 5.87
N THR A 112 -7.59 -22.44 6.93
CA THR A 112 -7.44 -22.86 8.33
C THR A 112 -6.15 -22.42 9.05
N LEU A 113 -6.26 -21.31 9.79
CA LEU A 113 -5.51 -21.14 11.04
C LEU A 113 -5.96 -22.28 11.97
N ASP A 114 -5.07 -23.26 12.24
CA ASP A 114 -5.02 -24.08 13.48
C ASP A 114 -4.13 -25.34 13.37
N VAL A 115 -2.85 -25.27 12.91
CA VAL A 115 -1.90 -26.40 13.16
C VAL A 115 -0.40 -25.99 13.21
N PHE A 116 -0.01 -24.74 12.91
CA PHE A 116 1.42 -24.42 12.66
C PHE A 116 2.34 -24.29 13.89
N CYS A 117 1.86 -24.56 15.12
CA CYS A 117 2.71 -24.44 16.32
C CYS A 117 3.44 -25.72 16.77
N ILE A 118 3.11 -26.93 16.28
CA ILE A 118 3.64 -28.18 16.91
C ILE A 118 4.65 -28.96 16.04
N ALA A 119 4.76 -28.69 14.73
CA ALA A 119 5.76 -29.37 13.88
C ALA A 119 7.07 -28.56 13.69
N TRP A 120 7.13 -27.31 14.18
CA TRP A 120 8.24 -26.37 13.93
C TRP A 120 9.40 -26.45 14.94
N ILE A 121 9.38 -27.43 15.86
CA ILE A 121 10.41 -27.58 16.91
C ILE A 121 11.47 -28.65 16.58
N ASN A 122 11.24 -29.58 15.63
CA ASN A 122 12.03 -30.83 15.59
C ASN A 122 13.00 -31.04 14.42
N ILE A 123 13.16 -30.11 13.48
CA ILE A 123 14.18 -30.23 12.44
C ILE A 123 14.78 -28.85 12.19
N PHE A 124 16.11 -28.74 12.26
CA PHE A 124 16.95 -27.54 12.11
C PHE A 124 17.35 -26.79 13.39
N SER A 125 18.13 -27.48 14.22
CA SER A 125 18.95 -26.87 15.27
C SER A 125 20.27 -26.23 14.77
N HIS A 126 20.56 -26.16 13.47
CA HIS A 126 21.90 -25.74 13.01
C HIS A 126 22.02 -24.74 11.86
N LEU A 127 20.95 -24.04 11.45
CA LEU A 127 21.07 -22.98 10.43
C LEU A 127 20.20 -21.72 10.69
N CYS A 128 20.05 -21.30 11.95
CA CYS A 128 19.24 -20.11 12.30
C CYS A 128 19.71 -18.78 11.67
N LEU A 129 21.01 -18.59 11.41
CA LEU A 129 21.52 -17.24 11.12
C LEU A 129 21.36 -16.78 9.65
N VAL A 130 21.22 -17.70 8.70
CA VAL A 130 21.09 -17.33 7.26
C VAL A 130 19.63 -17.09 6.86
N PHE A 131 18.66 -17.66 7.60
CA PHE A 131 17.25 -17.59 7.23
C PHE A 131 16.54 -16.33 7.73
N GLU A 132 16.93 -15.78 8.89
CA GLU A 132 16.38 -14.51 9.37
C GLU A 132 16.72 -13.36 8.41
N GLU A 133 17.95 -13.28 7.90
CA GLU A 133 18.32 -12.26 6.92
C GLU A 133 17.57 -12.41 5.59
N PHE A 134 17.31 -13.65 5.15
CA PHE A 134 16.65 -13.94 3.87
C PHE A 134 15.13 -13.71 3.92
N ALA A 135 14.45 -14.14 4.99
CA ALA A 135 13.03 -13.85 5.20
C ALA A 135 12.79 -12.34 5.40
N THR A 136 13.73 -11.68 6.06
CA THR A 136 13.75 -10.23 6.24
C THR A 136 13.98 -9.51 4.92
N ALA A 137 14.81 -10.01 3.99
CA ALA A 137 15.00 -9.38 2.67
C ALA A 137 13.82 -9.60 1.70
N MET A 138 13.17 -10.76 1.76
CA MET A 138 12.13 -11.17 0.80
C MET A 138 10.71 -10.67 1.16
N GLY A 139 10.43 -10.41 2.45
CA GLY A 139 9.09 -10.00 2.92
C GLY A 139 8.75 -8.50 2.77
N LYS A 140 9.74 -7.64 2.52
CA LYS A 140 9.61 -6.17 2.74
C LYS A 140 8.89 -5.38 1.65
N GLY A 141 9.11 -5.70 0.37
CA GLY A 141 8.48 -4.99 -0.74
C GLY A 141 7.07 -5.48 -1.06
N MET A 142 6.86 -6.80 -0.95
CA MET A 142 5.62 -7.50 -1.30
C MET A 142 4.42 -7.03 -0.48
N LEU A 143 4.60 -6.73 0.81
CA LEU A 143 3.52 -6.29 1.71
C LEU A 143 2.96 -4.90 1.37
N THR A 144 3.78 -4.00 0.81
CA THR A 144 3.34 -2.64 0.48
C THR A 144 2.64 -2.54 -0.87
N LEU A 145 2.93 -3.45 -1.79
CA LEU A 145 2.18 -3.61 -3.02
C LEU A 145 0.85 -4.30 -2.75
N GLN A 146 0.84 -5.30 -1.86
CA GLN A 146 -0.38 -6.02 -1.47
C GLN A 146 -1.47 -5.08 -0.95
N SER A 147 -1.15 -4.18 -0.01
CA SER A 147 -2.14 -3.24 0.55
C SER A 147 -2.71 -2.27 -0.49
N ARG A 148 -1.89 -1.89 -1.48
CA ARG A 148 -2.35 -1.07 -2.63
C ARG A 148 -3.28 -1.84 -3.53
N LEU A 149 -2.97 -3.09 -3.84
CA LEU A 149 -3.84 -3.95 -4.64
C LEU A 149 -5.16 -4.24 -3.91
N GLU A 150 -5.15 -4.39 -2.58
CA GLU A 150 -6.36 -4.50 -1.76
C GLU A 150 -7.22 -3.24 -1.87
N ALA A 151 -6.64 -2.04 -1.78
CA ALA A 151 -7.37 -0.79 -1.95
C ALA A 151 -7.92 -0.62 -3.38
N VAL A 152 -7.16 -1.03 -4.39
CA VAL A 152 -7.60 -1.02 -5.79
C VAL A 152 -8.73 -2.02 -6.03
N HIS A 153 -8.72 -3.17 -5.35
CA HIS A 153 -9.84 -4.12 -5.37
C HIS A 153 -11.11 -3.52 -4.74
N CYS A 154 -10.96 -2.64 -3.74
CA CYS A 154 -12.04 -1.82 -3.20
C CYS A 154 -12.47 -0.67 -4.14
N GLY A 155 -11.86 -0.55 -5.32
CA GLY A 155 -12.18 0.44 -6.36
C GLY A 155 -11.52 1.80 -6.16
N CYS A 156 -10.48 1.90 -5.32
CA CYS A 156 -9.72 3.13 -5.16
C CYS A 156 -8.86 3.41 -6.40
N TYR A 157 -8.74 4.68 -6.76
CA TYR A 157 -7.79 5.13 -7.77
C TYR A 157 -6.36 4.93 -7.25
N PRO A 158 -5.51 4.11 -7.89
CA PRO A 158 -4.11 4.00 -7.51
C PRO A 158 -3.33 5.23 -7.99
N LEU A 159 -2.64 5.92 -7.08
CA LEU A 159 -1.74 7.02 -7.44
C LEU A 159 -0.33 6.70 -6.94
N CYS A 160 0.55 6.33 -7.86
CA CYS A 160 1.84 5.72 -7.56
C CYS A 160 3.00 6.36 -8.35
N PRO A 161 4.24 6.26 -7.87
CA PRO A 161 5.39 6.81 -8.60
C PRO A 161 5.64 6.03 -9.90
N LYS A 162 6.10 6.71 -10.95
CA LYS A 162 6.57 6.11 -12.22
C LYS A 162 7.99 5.55 -12.05
N ALA A 163 8.13 4.67 -11.07
CA ALA A 163 9.36 4.00 -10.66
C ALA A 163 9.00 2.66 -10.03
N LEU A 164 9.99 1.87 -9.66
CA LEU A 164 9.78 0.55 -9.06
C LEU A 164 8.94 -0.33 -10.01
N VAL A 165 8.08 -1.15 -9.43
CA VAL A 165 7.21 -2.10 -10.10
C VAL A 165 6.00 -1.44 -10.76
N TYR A 166 5.65 -0.21 -10.35
CA TYR A 166 4.37 0.43 -10.70
C TYR A 166 4.10 0.55 -12.19
N PRO A 167 5.09 0.92 -13.04
CA PRO A 167 4.88 0.97 -14.48
C PRO A 167 4.54 -0.37 -15.14
N GLU A 168 4.90 -1.49 -14.50
CA GLU A 168 4.57 -2.84 -14.99
C GLU A 168 3.15 -3.25 -14.60
N ILE A 169 2.64 -2.74 -13.48
CA ILE A 169 1.35 -3.13 -12.90
C ILE A 169 0.22 -2.17 -13.30
N PHE A 170 0.52 -0.87 -13.35
CA PHE A 170 -0.46 0.19 -13.49
C PHE A 170 -0.20 1.01 -14.78
N PRO A 171 -1.25 1.26 -15.58
CA PRO A 171 -1.18 2.19 -16.70
C PRO A 171 -0.68 3.60 -16.30
N GLU A 172 -0.11 4.33 -17.26
CA GLU A 172 0.51 5.64 -17.04
C GLU A 172 -0.40 6.69 -16.38
N MET A 173 -1.72 6.60 -16.55
CA MET A 173 -2.67 7.49 -15.89
C MET A 173 -2.57 7.46 -14.36
N TYR A 174 -2.22 6.32 -13.77
CA TYR A 174 -2.07 6.12 -12.32
C TYR A 174 -0.70 6.55 -11.80
N LEU A 175 0.22 6.92 -12.70
CA LEU A 175 1.61 7.18 -12.36
C LEU A 175 1.93 8.68 -12.28
N TYR A 176 2.89 9.04 -11.43
CA TYR A 176 3.50 10.37 -11.39
C TYR A 176 5.03 10.27 -11.31
N SER A 177 5.73 11.24 -11.89
CA SER A 177 7.21 11.27 -11.94
C SER A 177 7.82 12.31 -11.01
N THR A 178 7.07 13.33 -10.59
CA THR A 178 7.59 14.41 -9.73
C THR A 178 6.62 14.76 -8.60
N PRO A 179 7.12 15.34 -7.49
CA PRO A 179 6.29 15.87 -6.40
C PRO A 179 5.20 16.85 -6.88
N GLU A 180 5.52 17.70 -7.86
CA GLU A 180 4.58 18.67 -8.43
C GLU A 180 3.46 17.97 -9.18
N GLN A 181 3.77 16.88 -9.89
CA GLN A 181 2.77 16.08 -10.59
C GLN A 181 1.86 15.35 -9.61
N LEU A 182 2.40 14.79 -8.54
CA LEU A 182 1.63 14.20 -7.44
C LEU A 182 0.66 15.25 -6.86
N CYS A 183 1.19 16.42 -6.47
CA CYS A 183 0.39 17.50 -5.91
C CYS A 183 -0.70 17.97 -6.87
N LYS A 184 -0.38 18.16 -8.16
CA LYS A 184 -1.35 18.56 -9.18
C LYS A 184 -2.47 17.52 -9.35
N LYS A 185 -2.14 16.22 -9.37
CA LYS A 185 -3.15 15.16 -9.48
C LYS A 185 -4.08 15.14 -8.26
N LEU A 186 -3.55 15.25 -7.04
CA LEU A 186 -4.38 15.32 -5.84
C LEU A 186 -5.26 16.58 -5.81
N GLN A 187 -4.75 17.73 -6.26
CA GLN A 187 -5.56 18.96 -6.40
C GLN A 187 -6.72 18.78 -7.36
N GLU A 188 -6.49 18.11 -8.49
CA GLU A 188 -7.56 17.81 -9.44
C GLU A 188 -8.61 16.89 -8.82
N PHE A 189 -8.22 15.91 -7.99
CA PHE A 189 -9.18 15.09 -7.26
C PHE A 189 -9.95 15.87 -6.19
N CYS A 190 -9.32 16.80 -5.46
CA CYS A 190 -10.05 17.69 -4.55
C CYS A 190 -11.11 18.53 -5.28
N LYS A 191 -10.79 19.03 -6.48
CA LYS A 191 -11.72 19.85 -7.28
C LYS A 191 -12.78 19.02 -8.01
N ARG A 192 -12.44 17.77 -8.36
CA ARG A 192 -13.24 16.87 -9.19
C ARG A 192 -13.16 15.43 -8.67
N PRO A 193 -13.74 15.12 -7.51
CA PRO A 193 -13.64 13.78 -6.90
C PRO A 193 -14.22 12.67 -7.78
N HIS A 194 -15.17 13.00 -8.66
CA HIS A 194 -15.74 12.04 -9.60
C HIS A 194 -14.70 11.41 -10.54
N LEU A 195 -13.58 12.09 -10.80
CA LEU A 195 -12.49 11.53 -11.61
C LEU A 195 -11.85 10.30 -10.95
N ALA A 196 -11.76 10.27 -9.62
CA ALA A 196 -11.30 9.10 -8.88
C ALA A 196 -12.41 8.03 -8.82
N ARG A 197 -13.66 8.44 -8.53
CA ARG A 197 -14.79 7.52 -8.29
C ARG A 197 -15.30 6.78 -9.53
N GLN A 198 -15.25 7.43 -10.69
CA GLN A 198 -15.76 6.89 -11.95
C GLN A 198 -14.69 6.14 -12.75
N HIS A 199 -13.46 6.11 -12.24
CA HIS A 199 -12.38 5.40 -12.91
C HIS A 199 -12.70 3.90 -12.94
N VAL A 200 -12.41 3.27 -14.07
CA VAL A 200 -12.43 1.82 -14.19
C VAL A 200 -11.01 1.33 -13.99
N VAL A 201 -10.80 0.56 -12.93
CA VAL A 201 -9.52 -0.10 -12.67
C VAL A 201 -9.20 -1.01 -13.85
N GLN A 202 -8.15 -0.67 -14.61
CA GLN A 202 -7.59 -1.51 -15.66
C GLN A 202 -6.34 -2.22 -15.15
N VAL A 203 -6.49 -2.94 -14.04
CA VAL A 203 -5.44 -3.79 -13.49
C VAL A 203 -5.89 -5.22 -13.68
N ASN A 204 -5.09 -6.02 -14.38
CA ASN A 204 -5.35 -7.44 -14.49
C ASN A 204 -4.98 -8.12 -13.16
N LEU A 205 -5.90 -8.15 -12.20
CA LEU A 205 -5.65 -8.83 -10.93
C LEU A 205 -5.44 -10.35 -11.09
N SER A 206 -5.87 -10.94 -12.22
CA SER A 206 -5.65 -12.36 -12.50
C SER A 206 -4.20 -12.70 -12.84
N SER A 207 -3.38 -11.75 -13.30
CA SER A 207 -1.94 -11.99 -13.51
C SER A 207 -1.14 -12.03 -12.21
N PHE A 208 -1.75 -11.61 -11.09
CA PHE A 208 -1.16 -11.69 -9.75
C PHE A 208 -1.76 -12.84 -8.92
N SER A 209 -2.65 -13.67 -9.50
CA SER A 209 -3.13 -14.88 -8.86
C SER A 209 -2.11 -16.02 -9.01
N TRP A 210 -2.07 -16.91 -8.03
CA TRP A 210 -1.22 -18.10 -8.04
C TRP A 210 -1.51 -19.01 -9.24
N ASP A 211 -2.76 -19.04 -9.71
CA ASP A 211 -3.17 -19.80 -10.89
C ASP A 211 -2.45 -19.38 -12.17
N SER A 212 -2.09 -18.09 -12.30
CA SER A 212 -1.37 -17.55 -13.46
C SER A 212 0.15 -17.55 -13.29
N LEU A 213 0.65 -17.35 -12.07
CA LEU A 213 2.09 -17.31 -11.76
C LEU A 213 2.70 -18.71 -11.58
N GLY A 214 1.87 -19.70 -11.23
CA GLY A 214 2.31 -21.06 -10.90
C GLY A 214 3.01 -21.77 -12.06
N ASP A 215 2.52 -21.63 -13.29
CA ASP A 215 3.08 -22.34 -14.44
C ASP A 215 4.43 -21.76 -14.91
N SER A 216 4.55 -20.43 -14.95
CA SER A 216 5.81 -19.74 -15.22
C SER A 216 6.88 -20.09 -14.17
N PHE A 217 6.47 -20.23 -12.91
CA PHE A 217 7.37 -20.62 -11.82
C PHE A 217 7.77 -22.10 -11.88
N ARG A 218 6.83 -23.01 -12.18
CA ARG A 218 7.12 -24.44 -12.40
C ARG A 218 8.11 -24.64 -13.55
N SER A 219 8.06 -23.79 -14.58
CA SER A 219 9.02 -23.82 -15.68
C SER A 219 10.42 -23.40 -15.23
N LEU A 220 10.55 -22.32 -14.46
CA LEU A 220 11.84 -21.82 -13.95
C LEU A 220 12.53 -22.81 -12.98
N LEU A 221 11.75 -23.51 -12.15
CA LEU A 221 12.26 -24.55 -11.25
C LEU A 221 12.71 -25.84 -11.96
N ARG A 222 12.23 -26.09 -13.18
CA ARG A 222 12.62 -27.27 -13.97
C ARG A 222 13.90 -27.07 -14.79
N THR A 223 14.36 -25.84 -14.95
CA THR A 223 15.55 -25.49 -15.76
C THR A 223 16.88 -25.54 -14.99
N ASN A 224 16.90 -25.88 -13.70
CA ASN A 224 18.11 -26.00 -12.87
C ASN A 224 18.25 -27.39 -12.20
N SER A 225 18.00 -28.47 -12.96
CA SER A 225 18.31 -29.84 -12.56
C SER A 225 19.20 -30.52 -13.58
#